data_AF-A0AB40C5E7-F1
#
_entry.id   AF-A0AB40C5E7-F1
#
_cell.length_a   1.000
_cell.length_b   1.000
_cell.length_c   1.000
_cell.angle_alpha   90.00
_cell.angle_beta   90.00
_cell.angle_gamma   90.00
#
_symmetry.space_group_name_H-M   'P 1'
#
loop_
_entity.id
_entity.type
_entity.pdbx_description
1 polymer ?
#
loop_
_entity_poly.entity_id
_entity_poly.type
_entity_poly.pdbx_seq_one_letter_code
_entity_poly.pdbx_strand_id
1 'polypeptide(L)'
;MGELEKEVIIVGGGPAGLATAACLKKQYISSMIILEREACTCSTWKLKTYDRVNLHLGKDFCTLPHFPHKKGTPVFISKSCFIDYLDEYVEFFNLKTMFNMNVISATFDADDGKWHLVSKNTFTEEIYMYKSKFVVVATGENAMKMIPEIFGLSTFPGEFIHSSEYKSPMKFAGKDVLVVGNGNSGMEIAYDLANSGVKTSILIRSPFHVMTREMVHAGMLLLKFLPIEFVDKVMIGLSKDYFGELSKYGIIMPEKGPFIIKATTGRSAVIDVGTIGSIKDGLIKDGELLNEEGFPKQSFPNHWKGKNGVYCAGLSKRGLAGIAADAQNIAKDISTILLSN
;
A
#
# COMPACT_ATOMS: atom_id res chain seq x y z
N MET A 1 -21.49 -33.33 9.63
CA MET A 1 -21.78 -31.91 9.33
C MET A 1 -22.10 -31.81 7.85
N GLY A 2 -23.24 -31.22 7.50
CA GLY A 2 -23.75 -31.19 6.12
C GLY A 2 -22.95 -30.26 5.23
N GLU A 3 -22.74 -30.69 3.99
CA GLU A 3 -22.16 -29.89 2.92
C GLU A 3 -23.17 -28.80 2.50
N LEU A 4 -22.75 -27.53 2.44
CA LEU A 4 -23.64 -26.43 2.05
C LEU A 4 -23.50 -26.15 0.54
N GLU A 5 -24.59 -26.30 -0.19
CA GLU A 5 -24.63 -26.02 -1.63
C GLU A 5 -25.23 -24.63 -1.94
N LYS A 6 -24.56 -23.89 -2.82
CA LYS A 6 -25.00 -22.60 -3.39
C LYS A 6 -24.70 -22.56 -4.89
N GLU A 7 -25.44 -21.76 -5.66
CA GLU A 7 -25.09 -21.58 -7.08
C GLU A 7 -23.76 -20.83 -7.23
N VAL A 8 -23.56 -19.79 -6.42
CA VAL A 8 -22.35 -18.97 -6.42
C VAL A 8 -21.78 -18.82 -5.02
N ILE A 9 -20.47 -19.06 -4.86
CA ILE A 9 -19.74 -18.72 -3.65
C ILE A 9 -18.74 -17.60 -3.97
N ILE A 10 -18.79 -16.53 -3.17
CA ILE A 10 -17.90 -15.37 -3.30
C ILE A 10 -16.91 -15.40 -2.14
N VAL A 11 -15.61 -15.48 -2.43
CA VAL A 11 -14.53 -15.51 -1.43
C VAL A 11 -13.99 -14.10 -1.23
N GLY A 12 -14.38 -13.46 -0.13
CA GLY A 12 -13.99 -12.09 0.25
C GLY A 12 -15.16 -11.13 0.30
N GLY A 13 -15.38 -10.49 1.45
CA GLY A 13 -16.39 -9.47 1.73
C GLY A 13 -15.87 -8.04 1.58
N GLY A 14 -14.86 -7.83 0.75
CA GLY A 14 -14.38 -6.50 0.35
C GLY A 14 -15.19 -5.89 -0.80
N PRO A 15 -14.86 -4.66 -1.26
CA PRO A 15 -15.64 -3.95 -2.27
C PRO A 15 -15.92 -4.75 -3.55
N ALA A 16 -14.95 -5.55 -4.01
CA ALA A 16 -15.12 -6.41 -5.19
C ALA A 16 -16.16 -7.52 -4.98
N GLY A 17 -16.14 -8.20 -3.82
CA GLY A 17 -17.09 -9.26 -3.51
C GLY A 17 -18.50 -8.72 -3.27
N LEU A 18 -18.61 -7.58 -2.57
CA LEU A 18 -19.88 -6.90 -2.34
C LEU A 18 -20.52 -6.43 -3.65
N ALA A 19 -19.75 -5.79 -4.52
CA ALA A 19 -20.21 -5.35 -5.83
C ALA A 19 -20.67 -6.53 -6.70
N THR A 20 -19.90 -7.63 -6.69
CA THR A 20 -20.27 -8.85 -7.42
C THR A 20 -21.60 -9.41 -6.93
N ALA A 21 -21.78 -9.52 -5.61
CA ALA A 21 -23.02 -10.01 -5.03
C ALA A 21 -24.23 -9.11 -5.40
N ALA A 22 -24.07 -7.78 -5.31
CA ALA A 22 -25.13 -6.85 -5.68
C ALA A 22 -25.50 -6.94 -7.17
N CYS A 23 -24.53 -7.07 -8.06
CA CYS A 23 -24.76 -7.30 -9.49
C CYS A 23 -25.47 -8.62 -9.76
N LEU A 24 -25.07 -9.72 -9.11
CA LEU A 24 -25.75 -11.02 -9.22
C LEU A 24 -27.21 -10.94 -8.75
N LYS A 25 -27.45 -10.22 -7.64
CA LYS A 25 -28.81 -9.99 -7.13
C LYS A 25 -29.67 -9.19 -8.11
N LYS A 26 -29.09 -8.20 -8.79
CA LYS A 26 -29.77 -7.44 -9.86
C LYS A 26 -30.09 -8.29 -11.10
N GLN A 27 -29.37 -9.39 -11.29
CA GLN A 27 -29.64 -10.42 -12.31
C GLN A 27 -30.53 -11.57 -11.78
N TYR A 28 -31.19 -11.37 -10.63
CA TYR A 28 -32.07 -12.35 -9.98
C TYR A 28 -31.39 -13.65 -9.50
N ILE A 29 -30.06 -13.70 -9.45
CA ILE A 29 -29.30 -14.82 -8.89
C ILE A 29 -29.22 -14.64 -7.37
N SER A 30 -30.04 -15.40 -6.64
CA SER A 30 -30.18 -15.28 -5.19
C SER A 30 -29.53 -16.41 -4.40
N SER A 31 -29.21 -17.55 -5.04
CA SER A 31 -28.53 -18.68 -4.41
C SER A 31 -27.02 -18.42 -4.32
N MET A 32 -26.65 -17.43 -3.51
CA MET A 32 -25.26 -17.04 -3.32
C MET A 32 -24.92 -16.84 -1.85
N ILE A 33 -23.63 -16.92 -1.54
CA ILE A 33 -23.09 -16.60 -0.21
C ILE A 33 -21.71 -15.95 -0.35
N ILE A 34 -21.45 -14.96 0.50
CA ILE A 34 -20.12 -14.36 0.64
C ILE A 34 -19.44 -15.01 1.86
N LEU A 35 -18.23 -15.53 1.69
CA LEU A 35 -17.38 -16.03 2.76
C LEU A 35 -16.31 -14.97 3.05
N GLU A 36 -16.33 -14.38 4.24
CA GLU A 36 -15.36 -13.38 4.69
C GLU A 36 -14.56 -13.93 5.85
N ARG A 37 -13.23 -13.79 5.77
CA ARG A 37 -12.30 -14.33 6.78
C ARG A 37 -12.39 -13.59 8.11
N GLU A 38 -12.65 -12.29 8.07
CA GLU A 38 -12.71 -11.45 9.25
C GLU A 38 -14.15 -11.37 9.79
N ALA A 39 -14.31 -10.78 10.98
CA ALA A 39 -15.61 -10.59 11.63
C ALA A 39 -16.44 -9.43 11.03
N CYS A 40 -15.98 -8.82 9.94
CA CYS A 40 -16.65 -7.68 9.30
C CYS A 40 -16.34 -7.60 7.79
N THR A 41 -17.24 -6.96 7.04
CA THR A 41 -17.02 -6.61 5.63
C THR A 41 -15.95 -5.53 5.50
N CYS A 42 -15.30 -5.48 4.33
CA CYS A 42 -14.32 -4.45 4.00
C CYS A 42 -13.23 -4.29 5.07
N SER A 43 -12.79 -5.42 5.64
CA SER A 43 -11.87 -5.48 6.78
C SER A 43 -10.54 -4.77 6.57
N THR A 44 -10.03 -4.70 5.33
CA THR A 44 -8.85 -3.87 5.02
C THR A 44 -9.07 -2.40 5.37
N TRP A 45 -10.26 -1.85 5.09
CA TRP A 45 -10.61 -0.47 5.41
C TRP A 45 -10.88 -0.29 6.91
N LYS A 46 -11.67 -1.19 7.50
CA LYS A 46 -12.08 -1.09 8.91
C LYS A 46 -10.94 -1.38 9.89
N LEU A 47 -10.15 -2.43 9.62
CA LEU A 47 -9.20 -2.99 10.58
C LEU A 47 -7.73 -2.72 10.26
N LYS A 48 -7.35 -2.49 8.99
CA LYS A 48 -5.92 -2.41 8.60
C LYS A 48 -5.48 -1.01 8.19
N THR A 49 -6.34 -0.22 7.56
CA THR A 49 -6.04 1.15 7.12
C THR A 49 -5.82 2.11 8.30
N TYR A 50 -4.82 3.00 8.21
CA TYR A 50 -4.55 4.04 9.21
C TYR A 50 -5.59 5.16 9.18
N ASP A 51 -5.63 5.99 10.23
CA ASP A 51 -6.84 6.79 10.52
C ASP A 51 -6.99 8.03 9.63
N ARG A 52 -5.87 8.67 9.26
CA ARG A 52 -5.90 9.91 8.45
C ARG A 52 -6.20 9.71 6.97
N VAL A 53 -6.31 8.46 6.50
CA VAL A 53 -6.46 8.17 5.07
C VAL A 53 -7.67 8.89 4.50
N ASN A 54 -7.42 9.56 3.39
CA ASN A 54 -8.45 9.97 2.45
C ASN A 54 -8.27 9.17 1.17
N LEU A 55 -9.37 8.87 0.46
CA LEU A 55 -9.25 8.25 -0.85
C LEU A 55 -8.42 9.13 -1.77
N HIS A 56 -7.48 8.45 -2.42
CA HIS A 56 -6.56 9.04 -3.38
C HIS A 56 -7.21 9.32 -4.73
N LEU A 57 -8.29 8.61 -5.04
CA LEU A 57 -9.08 8.80 -6.25
C LEU A 57 -10.34 9.62 -5.97
N GLY A 58 -10.82 10.32 -7.01
CA GLY A 58 -12.11 11.00 -6.94
C GLY A 58 -13.27 10.01 -6.79
N LYS A 59 -14.35 10.43 -6.13
CA LYS A 59 -15.55 9.63 -5.83
C LYS A 59 -16.15 8.96 -7.06
N ASP A 60 -16.04 9.58 -8.23
CA ASP A 60 -16.56 9.06 -9.49
C ASP A 60 -15.84 7.77 -9.92
N PHE A 61 -14.63 7.54 -9.41
CA PHE A 61 -13.84 6.33 -9.59
C PHE A 61 -13.89 5.38 -8.37
N CYS A 62 -14.66 5.75 -7.35
CA CYS A 62 -14.84 4.97 -6.11
C CYS A 62 -16.32 4.66 -5.85
N THR A 63 -17.13 4.61 -6.91
CA THR A 63 -18.55 4.25 -6.84
C THR A 63 -18.72 2.76 -7.16
N LEU A 64 -19.40 2.02 -6.29
CA LEU A 64 -19.82 0.65 -6.56
C LEU A 64 -21.09 0.61 -7.45
N PRO A 65 -21.26 -0.45 -8.26
CA PRO A 65 -22.39 -0.57 -9.19
C PRO A 65 -23.74 -0.39 -8.49
N HIS A 66 -24.65 0.30 -9.18
CA HIS A 66 -26.05 0.50 -8.76
C HIS A 66 -26.26 1.31 -7.46
N PHE A 67 -25.23 1.97 -6.94
CA PHE A 67 -25.32 2.76 -5.71
C PHE A 67 -24.41 4.01 -5.77
N PRO A 68 -24.87 5.10 -6.39
CA PRO A 68 -24.06 6.32 -6.51
C PRO A 68 -23.84 6.99 -5.15
N HIS A 69 -22.75 7.75 -5.02
CA HIS A 69 -22.53 8.62 -3.86
C HIS A 69 -23.66 9.65 -3.72
N LYS A 70 -24.00 9.99 -2.46
CA LYS A 70 -25.02 10.98 -2.15
C LYS A 70 -24.70 12.36 -2.76
N LYS A 71 -25.74 13.13 -3.05
CA LYS A 71 -25.57 14.52 -3.51
C LYS A 71 -24.85 15.33 -2.41
N GLY A 72 -23.85 16.11 -2.80
CA GLY A 72 -23.02 16.89 -1.86
C GLY A 72 -21.80 16.15 -1.31
N THR A 73 -21.61 14.85 -1.58
CA THR A 73 -20.37 14.15 -1.22
C THR A 73 -19.16 14.82 -1.89
N PRO A 74 -18.10 15.16 -1.13
CA PRO A 74 -16.86 15.75 -1.68
C PRO A 74 -16.21 14.87 -2.74
N VAL A 75 -15.44 15.47 -3.63
CA VAL A 75 -14.71 14.73 -4.68
C VAL A 75 -13.75 13.72 -4.08
N PHE A 76 -12.98 14.10 -3.06
CA PHE A 76 -12.11 13.20 -2.32
C PHE A 76 -12.74 12.89 -0.96
N ILE A 77 -13.04 11.62 -0.73
CA ILE A 77 -13.77 11.17 0.46
C ILE A 77 -12.81 10.64 1.53
N SER A 78 -13.15 10.89 2.80
CA SER A 78 -12.39 10.32 3.92
C SER A 78 -12.60 8.80 4.02
N LYS A 79 -11.69 8.13 4.74
CA LYS A 79 -11.85 6.73 5.12
C LYS A 79 -13.20 6.46 5.80
N SER A 80 -13.61 7.31 6.74
CA SER A 80 -14.88 7.14 7.47
C SER A 80 -16.09 7.20 6.53
N CYS A 81 -16.18 8.24 5.69
CA CYS A 81 -17.27 8.35 4.73
C CYS A 81 -17.31 7.20 3.73
N PHE A 82 -16.15 6.65 3.34
CA PHE A 82 -16.09 5.49 2.46
C PHE A 82 -16.54 4.20 3.16
N ILE A 83 -16.22 4.03 4.45
CA ILE A 83 -16.73 2.91 5.26
C ILE A 83 -18.26 3.00 5.38
N ASP A 84 -18.79 4.19 5.71
CA ASP A 84 -20.24 4.41 5.80
C ASP A 84 -20.94 4.06 4.47
N TYR A 85 -20.36 4.50 3.35
CA TYR A 85 -20.85 4.16 2.01
C TYR A 85 -20.90 2.65 1.75
N LEU A 86 -19.88 1.90 2.19
CA LEU A 86 -19.81 0.45 2.02
C LEU A 86 -20.81 -0.28 2.93
N ASP A 87 -21.05 0.22 4.14
CA ASP A 87 -22.04 -0.36 5.06
C ASP A 87 -23.46 -0.11 4.55
N GLU A 88 -23.76 1.11 4.08
CA GLU A 88 -25.01 1.43 3.40
C GLU A 88 -25.22 0.54 2.15
N TYR A 89 -24.16 0.22 1.41
CA TYR A 89 -24.23 -0.68 0.25
C TYR A 89 -24.65 -2.10 0.65
N VAL A 90 -24.04 -2.65 1.71
CA VAL A 90 -24.37 -3.99 2.24
C VAL A 90 -25.83 -4.05 2.68
N GLU A 91 -26.30 -3.02 3.39
CA GLU A 91 -27.69 -2.90 3.86
C GLU A 91 -28.67 -2.77 2.70
N PHE A 92 -28.41 -1.84 1.77
CA PHE A 92 -29.29 -1.56 0.63
C PHE A 92 -29.54 -2.80 -0.23
N PHE A 93 -28.50 -3.59 -0.49
CA PHE A 93 -28.62 -4.83 -1.24
C PHE A 93 -28.95 -6.04 -0.36
N ASN A 94 -29.03 -5.90 0.97
CA ASN A 94 -29.22 -7.00 1.92
C ASN A 94 -28.31 -8.20 1.58
N LEU A 95 -27.01 -7.94 1.56
CA LEU A 95 -25.99 -8.91 1.17
C LEU A 95 -25.70 -9.88 2.33
N LYS A 96 -25.84 -11.18 2.07
CA LYS A 96 -25.60 -12.23 3.06
C LYS A 96 -24.12 -12.60 3.09
N THR A 97 -23.46 -12.28 4.19
CA THR A 97 -22.05 -12.60 4.44
C THR A 97 -21.93 -13.53 5.63
N MET A 98 -21.19 -14.63 5.45
CA MET A 98 -20.76 -15.49 6.52
C MET A 98 -19.34 -15.08 6.93
N PHE A 99 -19.23 -14.55 8.14
CA PHE A 99 -17.98 -14.05 8.69
C PHE A 99 -17.15 -15.17 9.32
N ASN A 100 -15.88 -14.87 9.56
CA ASN A 100 -14.93 -15.79 10.20
C ASN A 100 -14.70 -17.06 9.39
N MET A 101 -14.85 -17.00 8.07
CA MET A 101 -14.72 -18.13 7.16
C MET A 101 -13.47 -17.97 6.31
N ASN A 102 -12.39 -18.63 6.72
CA ASN A 102 -11.15 -18.68 5.94
C ASN A 102 -11.22 -19.81 4.93
N VAL A 103 -11.48 -19.49 3.66
CA VAL A 103 -11.42 -20.48 2.58
C VAL A 103 -9.97 -20.91 2.37
N ILE A 104 -9.68 -22.19 2.64
CA ILE A 104 -8.33 -22.78 2.57
C ILE A 104 -8.06 -23.44 1.23
N SER A 105 -9.09 -23.93 0.55
CA SER A 105 -8.98 -24.54 -0.77
C SER A 105 -10.29 -24.44 -1.55
N ALA A 106 -10.16 -24.45 -2.88
CA ALA A 106 -11.26 -24.55 -3.83
C ALA A 106 -10.79 -25.41 -5.00
N THR A 107 -11.44 -26.55 -5.22
CA THR A 107 -11.08 -27.53 -6.25
C THR A 107 -12.30 -27.81 -7.12
N PHE A 108 -12.11 -27.81 -8.45
CA PHE A 108 -13.17 -28.19 -9.38
C PHE A 108 -13.19 -29.71 -9.55
N ASP A 109 -14.35 -30.31 -9.33
CA ASP A 109 -14.63 -31.71 -9.61
C ASP A 109 -15.30 -31.81 -10.99
N ALA A 110 -14.65 -32.51 -11.92
CA ALA A 110 -15.14 -32.67 -13.28
C ALA A 110 -16.32 -33.64 -13.40
N ASP A 111 -16.46 -34.58 -12.46
CA ASP A 111 -17.53 -35.58 -12.47
C ASP A 111 -18.85 -34.98 -11.95
N ASP A 112 -18.79 -34.13 -10.90
CA ASP A 112 -19.94 -33.35 -10.38
C ASP A 112 -20.16 -32.05 -11.19
N GLY A 113 -19.14 -31.58 -11.92
CA GLY A 113 -19.17 -30.31 -12.63
C GLY A 113 -19.30 -29.10 -11.68
N LYS A 114 -18.77 -29.23 -10.46
CA LYS A 114 -18.90 -28.25 -9.38
C LYS A 114 -17.57 -27.98 -8.69
N TRP A 115 -17.49 -26.81 -8.06
CA TRP A 115 -16.43 -26.45 -7.15
C TRP A 115 -16.72 -26.95 -5.74
N HIS A 116 -15.72 -27.57 -5.14
CA HIS A 116 -15.68 -27.98 -3.74
C HIS A 116 -14.75 -27.04 -2.99
N LEU A 117 -15.27 -26.34 -1.99
CA LEU A 117 -14.48 -25.42 -1.17
C LEU A 117 -14.41 -25.95 0.25
N VAL A 118 -13.22 -25.81 0.84
CA VAL A 118 -13.01 -26.05 2.27
C VAL A 118 -12.76 -24.71 2.93
N SER A 119 -13.53 -24.42 3.98
CA SER A 119 -13.34 -23.25 4.83
C SER A 119 -13.05 -23.68 6.25
N LYS A 120 -12.16 -22.96 6.92
CA LYS A 120 -11.90 -23.10 8.35
C LYS A 120 -12.45 -21.89 9.07
N ASN A 121 -13.28 -22.10 10.09
CA ASN A 121 -13.74 -21.01 10.95
C ASN A 121 -12.55 -20.44 11.74
N THR A 122 -12.34 -19.12 11.68
CA THR A 122 -11.17 -18.47 12.29
C THR A 122 -11.22 -18.41 13.81
N PHE A 123 -12.39 -18.62 14.43
CA PHE A 123 -12.56 -18.68 15.88
C PHE A 123 -12.66 -20.11 16.42
N THR A 124 -13.53 -20.93 15.83
CA THR A 124 -13.83 -22.27 16.36
C THR A 124 -12.91 -23.35 15.80
N GLU A 125 -12.11 -23.03 14.79
CA GLU A 125 -11.28 -23.95 14.01
C GLU A 125 -12.05 -25.07 13.27
N GLU A 126 -13.38 -25.05 13.33
CA GLU A 126 -14.25 -26.00 12.66
C GLU A 126 -14.10 -25.91 11.13
N ILE A 127 -14.19 -27.06 10.48
CA ILE A 127 -14.11 -27.17 9.03
C ILE A 127 -15.51 -27.25 8.43
N TYR A 128 -15.75 -26.42 7.44
CA TYR A 128 -16.99 -26.35 6.67
C TYR A 128 -16.68 -26.69 5.20
N MET A 129 -17.52 -27.54 4.61
CA MET A 129 -17.45 -27.93 3.21
C MET A 129 -18.58 -27.28 2.43
N TYR A 130 -18.26 -26.70 1.29
CA TYR A 130 -19.23 -26.06 0.40
C TYR A 130 -19.12 -26.60 -1.01
N LYS A 131 -20.25 -26.64 -1.70
CA LYS A 131 -20.34 -26.91 -3.13
C LYS A 131 -20.95 -25.75 -3.88
N SER A 132 -20.42 -25.46 -5.07
CA SER A 132 -21.03 -24.47 -5.95
C SER A 132 -20.75 -24.69 -7.43
N LYS A 133 -21.63 -24.14 -8.29
CA LYS A 133 -21.39 -24.11 -9.73
C LYS A 133 -20.32 -23.08 -10.10
N PHE A 134 -20.31 -21.96 -9.39
CA PHE A 134 -19.39 -20.85 -9.65
C PHE A 134 -18.71 -20.36 -8.37
N VAL A 135 -17.42 -20.05 -8.49
CA VAL A 135 -16.63 -19.42 -7.43
C VAL A 135 -16.11 -18.08 -7.94
N VAL A 136 -16.30 -17.03 -7.13
CA VAL A 136 -15.74 -15.70 -7.35
C VAL A 136 -14.62 -15.47 -6.34
N VAL A 137 -13.40 -15.27 -6.82
CA VAL A 137 -12.26 -14.92 -5.96
C VAL A 137 -12.17 -13.40 -5.84
N ALA A 138 -12.53 -12.86 -4.66
CA ALA A 138 -12.58 -11.44 -4.34
C ALA A 138 -11.71 -11.08 -3.12
N THR A 139 -10.59 -11.78 -2.95
CA THR A 139 -9.70 -11.67 -1.78
C THR A 139 -8.84 -10.40 -1.77
N GLY A 140 -8.64 -9.77 -2.93
CA GLY A 140 -7.90 -8.52 -3.07
C GLY A 140 -6.38 -8.68 -3.03
N GLU A 141 -5.67 -7.84 -3.79
CA GLU A 141 -4.19 -7.92 -3.94
C GLU A 141 -3.41 -7.48 -2.69
N ASN A 142 -3.99 -6.60 -1.86
CA ASN A 142 -3.34 -6.01 -0.68
C ASN A 142 -3.72 -6.71 0.65
N ALA A 143 -4.29 -7.92 0.59
CA ALA A 143 -4.82 -8.59 1.77
C ALA A 143 -3.74 -9.17 2.69
N MET A 144 -2.60 -9.54 2.12
CA MET A 144 -1.46 -10.15 2.81
C MET A 144 -0.33 -9.13 2.96
N LYS A 145 0.18 -8.98 4.19
CA LYS A 145 1.38 -8.18 4.43
C LYS A 145 2.60 -8.90 3.87
N MET A 146 3.53 -8.14 3.30
CA MET A 146 4.80 -8.66 2.81
C MET A 146 5.92 -7.85 3.46
N ILE A 147 6.71 -8.52 4.30
CA ILE A 147 7.96 -7.99 4.84
C ILE A 147 9.05 -8.78 4.15
N PRO A 148 9.90 -8.16 3.31
CA PRO A 148 10.99 -8.87 2.66
C PRO A 148 11.98 -9.36 3.72
N GLU A 149 12.75 -10.40 3.38
CA GLU A 149 13.86 -10.82 4.23
C GLU A 149 14.90 -9.69 4.29
N ILE A 150 15.08 -9.11 5.46
CA ILE A 150 16.06 -8.06 5.71
C ILE A 150 17.09 -8.62 6.69
N PHE A 151 18.34 -8.72 6.22
CA PHE A 151 19.45 -9.19 7.05
C PHE A 151 19.59 -8.32 8.30
N GLY A 152 19.63 -8.96 9.47
CA GLY A 152 19.74 -8.28 10.76
C GLY A 152 18.43 -7.74 11.35
N LEU A 153 17.29 -7.84 10.65
CA LEU A 153 16.00 -7.37 11.16
C LEU A 153 15.52 -8.15 12.38
N SER A 154 15.77 -9.46 12.43
CA SER A 154 15.43 -10.31 13.59
C SER A 154 16.24 -9.99 14.85
N THR A 155 17.44 -9.43 14.66
CA THR A 155 18.33 -9.00 15.74
C THR A 155 18.25 -7.51 16.04
N PHE A 156 17.40 -6.77 15.31
CA PHE A 156 17.21 -5.34 15.54
C PHE A 156 16.57 -5.14 16.92
N PRO A 157 17.20 -4.39 17.85
CA PRO A 157 16.69 -4.23 19.21
C PRO A 157 15.46 -3.32 19.27
N GLY A 158 15.17 -2.59 18.19
CA GLY A 158 13.99 -1.72 18.08
C GLY A 158 12.76 -2.45 17.56
N GLU A 159 11.63 -1.78 17.66
CA GLU A 159 10.37 -2.25 17.10
C GLU A 159 10.35 -2.03 15.58
N PHE A 160 9.87 -3.03 14.83
CA PHE A 160 9.51 -2.87 13.42
C PHE A 160 8.07 -3.35 13.21
N ILE A 161 7.34 -2.68 12.33
CA ILE A 161 5.98 -3.05 11.96
C ILE A 161 5.78 -2.86 10.45
N HIS A 162 4.84 -3.61 9.86
CA HIS A 162 4.39 -3.33 8.50
C HIS A 162 3.38 -2.16 8.48
N SER A 163 3.24 -1.48 7.35
CA SER A 163 2.31 -0.34 7.19
C SER A 163 0.85 -0.68 7.54
N SER A 164 0.43 -1.93 7.35
CA SER A 164 -0.90 -2.43 7.73
C SER A 164 -1.17 -2.46 9.24
N GLU A 165 -0.11 -2.34 10.05
CA GLU A 165 -0.18 -2.34 11.52
C GLU A 165 -0.06 -0.91 12.08
N TYR A 166 0.28 0.07 11.23
CA TYR A 166 0.26 1.48 11.58
C TYR A 166 -1.18 1.99 11.67
N LYS A 167 -1.49 2.78 12.71
CA LYS A 167 -2.80 3.42 12.91
C LYS A 167 -2.73 4.93 13.00
N SER A 168 -1.81 5.39 13.84
CA SER A 168 -1.61 6.79 14.15
C SER A 168 -0.17 7.00 14.64
N PRO A 169 0.33 8.25 14.65
CA PRO A 169 1.69 8.56 15.07
C PRO A 169 1.88 8.47 16.59
N MET A 170 0.80 8.35 17.38
CA MET A 170 0.84 8.41 18.85
C MET A 170 1.82 7.41 19.49
N LYS A 171 1.90 6.17 18.96
CA LYS A 171 2.82 5.13 19.46
C LYS A 171 4.31 5.43 19.21
N PHE A 172 4.60 6.43 18.39
CA PHE A 172 5.93 6.79 17.95
C PHE A 172 6.41 8.13 18.52
N ALA A 173 5.62 8.76 19.39
CA ALA A 173 6.02 9.99 20.07
C ALA A 173 7.36 9.80 20.79
N GLY A 174 8.31 10.72 20.54
CA GLY A 174 9.65 10.67 21.13
C GLY A 174 10.59 9.60 20.56
N LYS A 175 10.17 8.82 19.55
CA LYS A 175 11.02 7.82 18.89
C LYS A 175 11.71 8.40 17.65
N ASP A 176 12.83 7.77 17.29
CA ASP A 176 13.43 7.89 15.96
C ASP A 176 12.82 6.82 15.05
N VAL A 177 12.20 7.22 13.93
CA VAL A 177 11.48 6.30 13.03
C VAL A 177 12.04 6.35 11.62
N LEU A 178 12.37 5.17 11.08
CA LEU A 178 12.71 4.97 9.67
C LEU A 178 11.51 4.34 8.94
N VAL A 179 10.96 5.04 7.96
CA VAL A 179 9.94 4.50 7.05
C VAL A 179 10.64 3.92 5.83
N VAL A 180 10.41 2.63 5.57
CA VAL A 180 11.03 1.93 4.43
C VAL A 180 10.02 1.80 3.29
N GLY A 181 10.33 2.44 2.16
CA GLY A 181 9.53 2.38 0.93
C GLY A 181 8.77 3.67 0.63
N ASN A 182 8.75 4.01 -0.66
CA ASN A 182 8.14 5.21 -1.22
C ASN A 182 6.80 4.95 -1.91
N GLY A 183 6.06 3.92 -1.49
CA GLY A 183 4.67 3.75 -1.89
C GLY A 183 3.79 4.83 -1.26
N ASN A 184 2.54 4.95 -1.72
CA ASN A 184 1.57 5.90 -1.15
C ASN A 184 1.47 5.80 0.38
N SER A 185 1.38 4.58 0.92
CA SER A 185 1.36 4.37 2.37
C SER A 185 2.64 4.83 3.06
N GLY A 186 3.82 4.54 2.50
CA GLY A 186 5.09 4.94 3.12
C GLY A 186 5.25 6.47 3.16
N MET A 187 4.94 7.14 2.05
CA MET A 187 4.99 8.60 1.95
C MET A 187 4.00 9.27 2.90
N GLU A 188 2.77 8.73 2.98
CA GLU A 188 1.72 9.28 3.84
C GLU A 188 2.02 9.04 5.34
N ILE A 189 2.53 7.86 5.71
CA ILE A 189 2.95 7.56 7.09
C ILE A 189 4.13 8.43 7.51
N ALA A 190 5.13 8.61 6.63
CA ALA A 190 6.28 9.47 6.92
C ALA A 190 5.85 10.92 7.19
N TYR A 191 4.89 11.43 6.41
CA TYR A 191 4.31 12.75 6.64
C TYR A 191 3.52 12.82 7.95
N ASP A 192 2.70 11.82 8.26
CA ASP A 192 1.91 11.78 9.51
C ASP A 192 2.78 11.82 10.76
N LEU A 193 3.85 11.03 10.75
CA LEU A 193 4.86 10.99 11.80
C LEU A 193 5.59 12.34 11.95
N ALA A 194 6.11 12.89 10.85
CA ALA A 194 6.84 14.15 10.87
C ALA A 194 5.96 15.33 11.32
N ASN A 195 4.72 15.40 10.83
CA ASN A 195 3.77 16.44 11.22
C ASN A 195 3.35 16.35 12.70
N SER A 196 3.49 15.18 13.31
CA SER A 196 3.25 14.94 14.74
C SER A 196 4.51 15.12 15.60
N GLY A 197 5.60 15.65 15.03
CA GLY A 197 6.85 15.92 15.72
C GLY A 197 7.75 14.69 15.95
N VAL A 198 7.44 13.55 15.33
CA VAL A 198 8.28 12.36 15.40
C VAL A 198 9.49 12.53 14.48
N LYS A 199 10.69 12.22 14.99
CA LYS A 199 11.93 12.31 14.20
C LYS A 199 11.93 11.22 13.14
N THR A 200 11.62 11.61 11.91
CA THR A 200 11.27 10.68 10.82
C THR A 200 12.29 10.76 9.69
N SER A 201 12.74 9.60 9.22
CA SER A 201 13.51 9.45 7.99
C SER A 201 12.79 8.49 7.06
N ILE A 202 12.97 8.66 5.74
CA ILE A 202 12.40 7.76 4.75
C ILE A 202 13.50 7.16 3.87
N LEU A 203 13.42 5.85 3.65
CA LEU A 203 14.30 5.13 2.72
C LEU A 203 13.57 4.93 1.40
N ILE A 204 14.05 5.62 0.36
CA ILE A 204 13.53 5.55 -1.00
C ILE A 204 14.48 4.73 -1.85
N ARG A 205 14.00 3.60 -2.37
CA ARG A 205 14.81 2.74 -3.23
C ARG A 205 14.63 3.02 -4.72
N SER A 206 13.47 3.44 -5.20
CA SER A 206 13.25 3.40 -6.67
C SER A 206 12.59 4.67 -7.18
N PRO A 207 12.87 5.08 -8.45
CA PRO A 207 12.26 6.25 -9.05
C PRO A 207 10.75 6.20 -8.92
N PHE A 208 10.12 7.36 -8.78
CA PHE A 208 8.67 7.47 -8.71
C PHE A 208 8.19 8.84 -9.18
N HIS A 209 6.99 8.86 -9.74
CA HIS A 209 6.28 10.10 -10.01
C HIS A 209 5.59 10.58 -8.75
N VAL A 210 5.63 11.89 -8.53
CA VAL A 210 4.88 12.57 -7.48
C VAL A 210 3.80 13.41 -8.12
N MET A 211 2.57 13.29 -7.63
CA MET A 211 1.40 14.01 -8.15
C MET A 211 0.50 14.46 -7.02
N THR A 212 -0.29 15.50 -7.24
CA THR A 212 -1.41 15.80 -6.36
C THR A 212 -2.61 14.92 -6.71
N ARG A 213 -3.58 14.83 -5.81
CA ARG A 213 -4.84 14.10 -6.08
C ARG A 213 -5.62 14.72 -7.24
N GLU A 214 -5.57 16.03 -7.37
CA GLU A 214 -6.23 16.80 -8.42
C GLU A 214 -5.61 16.50 -9.78
N MET A 215 -4.27 16.40 -9.87
CA MET A 215 -3.58 15.98 -11.09
C MET A 215 -3.98 14.56 -11.50
N VAL A 216 -3.98 13.61 -10.55
CA VAL A 216 -4.38 12.23 -10.84
C VAL A 216 -5.85 12.17 -11.29
N HIS A 217 -6.75 12.88 -10.61
CA HIS A 217 -8.15 12.99 -11.00
C HIS A 217 -8.27 13.53 -12.44
N ALA A 218 -7.66 14.67 -12.73
CA ALA A 218 -7.70 15.30 -14.04
C ALA A 218 -7.15 14.36 -15.12
N GLY A 219 -6.00 13.72 -14.86
CA GLY A 219 -5.41 12.73 -15.75
C GLY A 219 -6.37 11.57 -16.03
N MET A 220 -7.01 11.00 -15.01
CA MET A 220 -8.00 9.93 -15.19
C MET A 220 -9.24 10.35 -15.99
N LEU A 221 -9.68 11.61 -15.88
CA LEU A 221 -10.76 12.14 -16.73
C LEU A 221 -10.30 12.29 -18.19
N LEU A 222 -9.08 12.80 -18.41
CA LEU A 222 -8.54 12.99 -19.75
C LEU A 222 -8.31 11.66 -20.49
N LEU A 223 -7.92 10.59 -19.78
CA LEU A 223 -7.75 9.25 -20.37
C LEU A 223 -9.02 8.67 -20.99
N LYS A 224 -10.20 9.22 -20.68
CA LYS A 224 -11.46 8.83 -21.34
C LYS A 224 -11.55 9.33 -22.78
N PHE A 225 -10.75 10.34 -23.13
CA PHE A 225 -10.86 11.07 -24.40
C PHE A 225 -9.52 11.19 -25.15
N LEU A 226 -8.39 11.04 -24.46
CA LEU A 226 -7.06 11.30 -24.99
C LEU A 226 -6.11 10.09 -24.81
N PRO A 227 -5.13 9.91 -25.72
CA PRO A 227 -4.11 8.86 -25.59
C PRO A 227 -3.27 9.00 -24.32
N ILE A 228 -2.83 7.86 -23.76
CA ILE A 228 -2.11 7.78 -22.48
C ILE A 228 -0.79 8.57 -22.51
N GLU A 229 -0.07 8.55 -23.64
CA GLU A 229 1.19 9.28 -23.82
C GLU A 229 1.00 10.79 -23.78
N PHE A 230 -0.13 11.28 -24.30
CA PHE A 230 -0.46 12.70 -24.27
C PHE A 230 -0.79 13.12 -22.83
N VAL A 231 -1.65 12.36 -22.14
CA VAL A 231 -2.02 12.63 -20.75
C VAL A 231 -0.78 12.60 -19.86
N ASP A 232 0.10 11.61 -20.01
CA ASP A 232 1.35 11.52 -19.25
C ASP A 232 2.23 12.76 -19.43
N LYS A 233 2.42 13.23 -20.67
CA LYS A 233 3.21 14.45 -20.93
C LYS A 233 2.64 15.68 -20.21
N VAL A 234 1.32 15.87 -20.28
CA VAL A 234 0.65 17.00 -19.61
C VAL A 234 0.85 16.88 -18.09
N MET A 235 0.63 15.69 -17.53
CA MET A 235 0.66 15.48 -16.07
C MET A 235 2.08 15.56 -15.50
N ILE A 236 3.09 15.12 -16.24
CA ILE A 236 4.50 15.34 -15.90
C ILE A 236 4.83 16.83 -15.92
N GLY A 237 4.34 17.57 -16.92
CA GLY A 237 4.52 19.03 -17.00
C GLY A 237 3.95 19.74 -15.78
N LEU A 238 2.70 19.45 -15.42
CA LEU A 238 2.04 20.00 -14.23
C LEU A 238 2.76 19.62 -12.93
N SER A 239 3.20 18.37 -12.80
CA SER A 239 3.96 17.92 -11.63
C SER A 239 5.28 18.68 -11.49
N LYS A 240 6.03 18.87 -12.58
CA LYS A 240 7.28 19.65 -12.58
C LYS A 240 7.07 21.11 -12.23
N ASP A 241 6.00 21.73 -12.73
CA ASP A 241 5.66 23.12 -12.42
C ASP A 241 5.33 23.29 -10.93
N TYR A 242 4.52 22.38 -10.38
CA TYR A 242 4.07 22.44 -8.99
C TYR A 242 5.16 22.07 -7.97
N PHE A 243 5.87 20.96 -8.19
CA PHE A 243 6.87 20.45 -7.24
C PHE A 243 8.28 20.97 -7.51
N GLY A 244 8.56 21.53 -8.68
CA GLY A 244 9.90 21.95 -9.08
C GLY A 244 10.87 20.77 -9.24
N GLU A 245 12.17 21.08 -9.22
CA GLU A 245 13.22 20.07 -9.34
C GLU A 245 13.42 19.30 -8.03
N LEU A 246 13.05 18.01 -8.04
CA LEU A 246 13.12 17.12 -6.87
C LEU A 246 14.40 16.26 -6.79
N SER A 247 15.21 16.23 -7.85
CA SER A 247 16.47 15.49 -7.93
C SER A 247 17.44 15.88 -6.81
N LYS A 248 17.47 17.17 -6.44
CA LYS A 248 18.27 17.72 -5.33
C LYS A 248 17.90 17.17 -3.95
N TYR A 249 16.73 16.54 -3.83
CA TYR A 249 16.26 15.84 -2.63
C TYR A 249 16.31 14.32 -2.78
N GLY A 250 17.03 13.79 -3.77
CA GLY A 250 17.16 12.36 -4.01
C GLY A 250 15.95 11.69 -4.67
N ILE A 251 14.95 12.46 -5.09
CA ILE A 251 13.74 11.94 -5.75
C ILE A 251 13.92 12.05 -7.25
N ILE A 252 14.04 10.90 -7.91
CA ILE A 252 14.19 10.79 -9.36
C ILE A 252 12.85 10.36 -9.97
N MET A 253 12.43 11.08 -11.01
CA MET A 253 11.25 10.72 -11.78
C MET A 253 11.60 9.68 -12.85
N PRO A 254 10.81 8.61 -13.01
CA PRO A 254 10.98 7.65 -14.09
C PRO A 254 10.86 8.29 -15.48
N GLU A 255 11.51 7.69 -16.48
CA GLU A 255 11.39 8.12 -17.89
C GLU A 255 9.97 7.90 -18.44
N LYS A 256 9.37 6.75 -18.14
CA LYS A 256 7.99 6.44 -18.53
C LYS A 256 7.03 7.26 -17.66
N GLY A 257 5.94 7.72 -18.25
CA GLY A 257 4.95 8.50 -17.51
C GLY A 257 4.14 7.68 -16.49
N PRO A 258 3.50 8.37 -15.54
CA PRO A 258 2.82 7.74 -14.40
C PRO A 258 1.68 6.81 -14.80
N PHE A 259 0.87 7.16 -15.81
CA PHE A 259 -0.24 6.34 -16.25
C PHE A 259 0.25 5.14 -17.07
N ILE A 260 1.27 5.31 -17.91
CA ILE A 260 1.94 4.18 -18.58
C ILE A 260 2.54 3.20 -17.57
N ILE A 261 3.24 3.69 -16.54
CA ILE A 261 3.79 2.84 -15.48
C ILE A 261 2.67 2.09 -14.76
N LYS A 262 1.55 2.76 -14.46
CA LYS A 262 0.39 2.10 -13.85
C LYS A 262 -0.18 1.00 -14.73
N ALA A 263 -0.37 1.28 -16.03
CA ALA A 263 -0.90 0.32 -16.99
C ALA A 263 0.03 -0.88 -17.21
N THR A 264 1.34 -0.69 -17.18
CA THR A 264 2.33 -1.74 -17.53
C THR A 264 2.87 -2.52 -16.33
N THR A 265 2.89 -1.92 -15.13
CA THR A 265 3.51 -2.51 -13.93
C THR A 265 2.56 -2.61 -12.74
N GLY A 266 1.38 -2.00 -12.82
CA GLY A 266 0.46 -1.86 -11.69
C GLY A 266 0.87 -0.80 -10.66
N ARG A 267 2.09 -0.24 -10.72
CA ARG A 267 2.57 0.78 -9.78
C ARG A 267 1.93 2.14 -10.08
N SER A 268 1.24 2.70 -9.09
CA SER A 268 0.69 4.06 -9.19
C SER A 268 1.76 5.11 -8.88
N ALA A 269 1.58 6.33 -9.39
CA ALA A 269 2.29 7.50 -8.89
C ALA A 269 2.02 7.69 -7.38
N VAL A 270 2.99 8.31 -6.69
CA VAL A 270 2.79 8.78 -5.33
C VAL A 270 1.92 10.01 -5.35
N ILE A 271 0.87 9.96 -4.55
CA ILE A 271 -0.06 11.05 -4.35
C ILE A 271 0.39 11.78 -3.10
N ASP A 272 1.04 12.92 -3.32
CA ASP A 272 1.58 13.72 -2.24
C ASP A 272 0.46 14.41 -1.46
N VAL A 273 0.54 14.28 -0.14
CA VAL A 273 -0.36 14.95 0.81
C VAL A 273 0.41 15.92 1.71
N GLY A 274 1.61 16.34 1.29
CA GLY A 274 2.51 17.23 2.02
C GLY A 274 3.89 16.63 2.33
N THR A 275 4.13 15.36 2.03
CA THR A 275 5.42 14.67 2.29
C THR A 275 6.58 15.37 1.59
N ILE A 276 6.39 15.81 0.35
CA ILE A 276 7.42 16.56 -0.39
C ILE A 276 7.74 17.89 0.28
N GLY A 277 6.74 18.61 0.79
CA GLY A 277 6.95 19.82 1.58
C GLY A 277 7.84 19.54 2.80
N SER A 278 7.48 18.52 3.58
CA SER A 278 8.25 18.12 4.76
C SER A 278 9.68 17.65 4.45
N ILE A 279 9.92 17.03 3.28
CA ILE A 279 11.29 16.70 2.83
C ILE A 279 12.07 17.98 2.51
N LYS A 280 11.45 18.92 1.79
CA LYS A 280 12.07 20.20 1.42
C LYS A 280 12.44 21.05 2.64
N ASP A 281 11.57 21.04 3.65
CA ASP A 281 11.76 21.76 4.91
C ASP A 281 12.71 21.04 5.87
N GLY A 282 13.20 19.85 5.51
CA GLY A 282 14.13 19.05 6.32
C GLY A 282 13.49 18.34 7.52
N LEU A 283 12.16 18.35 7.62
CA LEU A 283 11.39 17.63 8.64
C LEU A 283 11.44 16.10 8.44
N ILE A 284 11.52 15.67 7.18
CA ILE A 284 11.80 14.29 6.80
C ILE A 284 13.16 14.24 6.13
N LYS A 285 14.09 13.47 6.69
CA LYS A 285 15.39 13.25 6.06
C LYS A 285 15.27 12.14 5.01
N ASP A 286 15.61 12.46 3.76
CA ASP A 286 15.90 11.42 2.77
C ASP A 286 17.12 10.63 3.26
N GLY A 287 17.07 9.30 3.17
CA GLY A 287 18.23 8.46 3.42
C GLY A 287 19.30 8.75 2.36
N GLU A 288 20.07 9.83 2.54
CA GLU A 288 21.07 10.36 1.59
C GLU A 288 22.18 9.35 1.22
N LEU A 289 22.20 8.18 1.85
CA LEU A 289 23.28 7.23 1.77
C LEU A 289 23.20 6.30 0.56
N LEU A 290 22.00 5.87 0.12
CA LEU A 290 21.84 4.85 -0.93
C LEU A 290 21.17 5.39 -2.19
N ASN A 291 21.65 4.96 -3.34
CA ASN A 291 21.09 5.13 -4.67
C ASN A 291 19.97 4.12 -4.92
N GLU A 292 19.41 4.18 -6.12
CA GLU A 292 18.18 3.46 -6.45
C GLU A 292 18.33 1.93 -6.61
N GLU A 293 19.56 1.47 -6.71
CA GLU A 293 19.88 0.05 -6.73
C GLU A 293 20.19 -0.50 -5.32
N GLY A 294 20.10 0.34 -4.28
CA GLY A 294 20.47 0.00 -2.91
C GLY A 294 21.98 0.04 -2.64
N PHE A 295 22.77 0.64 -3.53
CA PHE A 295 24.20 0.89 -3.35
C PHE A 295 24.45 2.30 -2.87
N PRO A 296 25.61 2.66 -2.32
CA PRO A 296 25.83 4.00 -1.84
C PRO A 296 25.79 5.06 -2.96
N LYS A 297 25.24 6.25 -2.67
CA LYS A 297 25.25 7.39 -3.61
C LYS A 297 26.69 7.89 -3.87
N GLN A 298 27.55 7.85 -2.85
CA GLN A 298 28.96 8.21 -2.95
C GLN A 298 29.79 7.06 -3.52
N SER A 299 30.85 7.38 -4.26
CA SER A 299 31.80 6.40 -4.79
C SER A 299 32.88 6.04 -3.78
N PHE A 300 33.47 4.85 -3.94
CA PHE A 300 34.64 4.42 -3.18
C PHE A 300 35.79 5.45 -3.28
N PRO A 301 36.56 5.73 -2.21
CA PRO A 301 36.61 5.03 -0.91
C PRO A 301 35.69 5.58 0.18
N ASN A 302 34.92 6.64 -0.07
CA ASN A 302 34.11 7.33 0.96
C ASN A 302 32.63 6.96 0.92
N HIS A 303 32.27 5.99 0.08
CA HIS A 303 30.91 5.49 -0.10
C HIS A 303 30.21 5.06 1.18
N TRP A 304 30.97 4.67 2.21
CA TRP A 304 30.47 4.12 3.47
C TRP A 304 29.94 5.16 4.47
N LYS A 305 30.19 6.47 4.27
CA LYS A 305 29.88 7.53 5.25
C LYS A 305 28.81 8.50 4.75
N GLY A 306 27.69 8.57 5.47
CA GLY A 306 26.63 9.56 5.30
C GLY A 306 26.74 10.72 6.29
N LYS A 307 25.82 11.69 6.19
CA LYS A 307 25.71 12.80 7.16
C LYS A 307 25.14 12.31 8.50
N ASN A 308 25.45 13.04 9.58
CA ASN A 308 24.88 12.83 10.93
C ASN A 308 25.09 11.43 11.52
N GLY A 309 26.25 10.81 11.28
CA GLY A 309 26.62 9.52 11.89
C GLY A 309 25.90 8.30 11.29
N VAL A 310 25.37 8.43 10.07
CA VAL A 310 24.79 7.30 9.31
C VAL A 310 25.87 6.67 8.44
N TYR A 311 25.97 5.34 8.46
CA TYR A 311 27.00 4.59 7.72
C TYR A 311 26.39 3.40 6.96
N CYS A 312 27.06 2.96 5.89
CA CYS A 312 26.72 1.72 5.19
C CYS A 312 27.97 0.88 4.95
N ALA A 313 27.91 -0.39 5.32
CA ALA A 313 29.01 -1.33 5.14
C ALA A 313 28.65 -2.37 4.08
N GLY A 314 29.59 -2.67 3.17
CA GLY A 314 29.47 -3.84 2.31
C GLY A 314 28.60 -3.68 1.07
N LEU A 315 28.12 -2.45 0.80
CA LEU A 315 27.27 -2.15 -0.35
C LEU A 315 28.06 -1.65 -1.56
N SER A 316 29.40 -1.82 -1.59
CA SER A 316 30.25 -1.34 -2.69
C SER A 316 30.49 -2.34 -3.82
N LYS A 317 29.88 -3.54 -3.79
CA LYS A 317 30.13 -4.65 -4.75
C LYS A 317 31.60 -5.11 -4.82
N ARG A 318 32.40 -4.88 -3.77
CA ARG A 318 33.84 -5.22 -3.72
C ARG A 318 34.15 -6.54 -2.99
N GLY A 319 33.14 -7.38 -2.78
CA GLY A 319 33.28 -8.65 -2.05
C GLY A 319 33.72 -8.47 -0.59
N LEU A 320 34.25 -9.54 0.00
CA LEU A 320 34.65 -9.59 1.42
C LEU A 320 35.69 -8.53 1.78
N ALA A 321 36.62 -8.20 0.88
CA ALA A 321 37.62 -7.16 1.11
C ALA A 321 36.99 -5.76 1.24
N GLY A 322 35.98 -5.44 0.44
CA GLY A 322 35.22 -4.19 0.56
C GLY A 322 34.44 -4.10 1.87
N ILE A 323 33.78 -5.20 2.25
CA ILE A 323 33.05 -5.29 3.53
C ILE A 323 33.99 -5.02 4.70
N ALA A 324 35.16 -5.65 4.71
CA ALA A 324 36.16 -5.47 5.77
C ALA A 324 36.69 -4.03 5.84
N ALA A 325 37.00 -3.42 4.69
CA ALA A 325 37.47 -2.03 4.62
C ALA A 325 36.40 -1.04 5.11
N ASP A 326 35.15 -1.24 4.70
CA ASP A 326 34.03 -0.40 5.13
C ASP A 326 33.83 -0.49 6.64
N ALA A 327 33.83 -1.71 7.19
CA ALA A 327 33.69 -1.93 8.63
C ALA A 327 34.82 -1.26 9.44
N GLN A 328 36.08 -1.37 8.98
CA GLN A 328 37.22 -0.73 9.64
C GLN A 328 37.13 0.80 9.59
N ASN A 329 36.75 1.36 8.44
CA ASN A 329 36.61 2.81 8.27
C ASN A 329 35.48 3.37 9.13
N ILE A 330 34.33 2.68 9.18
CA ILE A 330 33.19 3.05 10.02
C ILE A 330 33.59 3.02 11.50
N ALA A 331 34.21 1.92 11.95
CA ALA A 331 34.63 1.78 13.35
C ALA A 331 35.62 2.87 13.77
N LYS A 332 36.58 3.19 12.89
CA LYS A 332 37.56 4.26 13.12
C LYS A 332 36.91 5.64 13.22
N ASP A 333 35.95 5.93 12.35
CA ASP A 333 35.24 7.20 12.34
C ASP A 333 34.40 7.40 13.60
N ILE A 334 33.61 6.38 13.98
CA ILE A 334 32.83 6.37 15.22
C ILE A 334 33.74 6.54 16.44
N SER A 335 34.84 5.77 16.51
CA SER A 335 35.79 5.87 17.62
C SER A 335 36.41 7.25 17.71
N THR A 336 36.76 7.87 16.59
CA THR A 336 37.32 9.23 16.57
C THR A 336 36.29 10.22 17.13
N ILE A 337 35.04 10.17 16.69
CA ILE A 337 33.98 11.08 17.15
C ILE A 337 33.70 10.91 18.65
N LEU A 338 33.69 9.68 19.16
CA LEU A 338 33.44 9.40 20.58
C LEU A 338 34.61 9.79 21.50
N LEU A 339 35.84 9.81 20.98
CA LEU A 339 37.05 10.18 21.75
C LEU A 339 37.42 11.67 21.62
N SER A 340 36.74 12.41 20.73
CA SER A 340 36.94 13.85 20.50
C SER A 340 35.95 14.73 21.28
N ASN A 341 34.99 14.12 21.99
CA ASN A 341 34.02 14.75 22.89
C ASN A 341 34.28 14.28 24.32
#